data_AF-A0A524J971-F1
#
_entry.id   AF-A0A524J971-F1
#
_cell.length_a   1.000
_cell.length_b   1.000
_cell.length_c   1.000
_cell.angle_alpha   90.00
_cell.angle_beta   90.00
_cell.angle_gamma   90.00
#
_symmetry.space_group_name_H-M   'P 1'
#
loop_
_entity.id
_entity.type
_entity.pdbx_description
1 polymer ?
#
loop_
_entity_poly.entity_id
_entity_poly.type
_entity_poly.pdbx_seq_one_letter_code
_entity_poly.pdbx_strand_id
1 'polypeptide(L)'
;AAAPSAIEAAARLMHEPRLGEREGLPALRRFASEVGAWPGQVTDWRWCARFNYQVIERRGTGGGNFRAMYGRFLAEVGRVQQALLAAEASALWTVLAADLFAASEAEEPDPAAWRRVESAAGEVLDAEERLWAALL
;
A
#
# COMPACT_ATOMS: atom_id res chain seq x y z
N ALA A 1 0.63 14.31 -26.04
CA ALA A 1 0.20 14.43 -24.63
C ALA A 1 1.24 13.76 -23.74
N ALA A 2 1.62 14.36 -22.60
CA ALA A 2 2.69 13.83 -21.73
C ALA A 2 2.22 12.75 -20.73
N ALA A 3 0.90 12.61 -20.54
CA ALA A 3 0.36 11.68 -19.54
C ALA A 3 0.69 10.20 -19.81
N PRO A 4 0.56 9.65 -21.05
CA PRO A 4 0.88 8.24 -21.29
C PRO A 4 2.33 7.88 -20.95
N SER A 5 3.30 8.69 -21.37
CA SER A 5 4.72 8.42 -21.09
C SER A 5 5.06 8.58 -19.61
N ALA A 6 4.42 9.52 -18.91
CA ALA A 6 4.59 9.69 -17.46
C ALA A 6 4.02 8.50 -16.68
N ILE A 7 2.87 7.96 -17.09
CA ILE A 7 2.26 6.78 -16.48
C ILE A 7 3.15 5.56 -16.66
N GLU A 8 3.61 5.32 -17.89
CA GLU A 8 4.51 4.20 -18.20
C GLU A 8 5.82 4.30 -17.42
N ALA A 9 6.41 5.50 -17.32
CA ALA A 9 7.61 5.72 -16.52
C ALA A 9 7.38 5.44 -15.02
N ALA A 10 6.23 5.84 -14.47
CA ALA A 10 5.86 5.54 -13.09
C ALA A 10 5.66 4.04 -12.86
N ALA A 11 4.97 3.35 -13.78
CA ALA A 11 4.76 1.91 -13.71
C ALA A 11 6.10 1.16 -13.75
N ARG A 12 7.01 1.53 -14.65
CA ARG A 12 8.37 0.95 -14.69
C ARG A 12 9.11 1.15 -13.37
N LEU A 13 9.04 2.33 -12.75
CA LEU A 13 9.69 2.58 -11.46
C LEU A 13 9.10 1.76 -10.31
N MET A 14 7.84 1.32 -10.40
CA MET A 14 7.24 0.43 -9.40
C MET A 14 7.73 -1.01 -9.52
N HIS A 15 7.99 -1.48 -10.74
CA HIS A 15 8.55 -2.81 -11.00
C HIS A 15 10.08 -2.85 -10.83
N GLU A 16 10.76 -1.83 -11.32
CA GLU A 16 12.22 -1.67 -11.34
C GLU A 16 12.64 -0.39 -10.59
N PRO A 17 12.46 -0.35 -9.26
CA PRO A 17 12.78 0.82 -8.46
C PRO A 17 14.29 1.04 -8.33
N ARG A 18 14.69 2.28 -8.06
CA ARG A 18 16.11 2.67 -7.95
C ARG A 18 16.77 2.12 -6.69
N LEU A 19 16.01 1.99 -5.60
CA LEU A 19 16.51 1.48 -4.32
C LEU A 19 16.25 -0.02 -4.10
N GLY A 20 15.93 -0.78 -5.17
CA GLY A 20 15.72 -2.22 -5.11
C GLY A 20 14.62 -2.62 -4.11
N GLU A 21 14.93 -3.49 -3.15
CA GLU A 21 13.99 -4.00 -2.12
C GLU A 21 13.44 -2.95 -1.15
N ARG A 22 13.80 -1.67 -1.30
CA ARG A 22 13.41 -0.58 -0.39
C ARG A 22 12.39 0.40 -0.99
N GLU A 23 12.00 0.19 -2.24
CA GLU A 23 10.99 0.99 -2.94
C GLU A 23 10.08 0.09 -3.81
N GLY A 24 9.00 0.65 -4.32
CA GLY A 24 8.12 0.00 -5.30
C GLY A 24 7.48 -1.30 -4.81
N LEU A 25 7.15 -2.19 -5.77
CA LEU A 25 6.59 -3.51 -5.50
C LEU A 25 7.55 -4.43 -4.72
N PRO A 26 8.88 -4.42 -4.95
CA PRO A 26 9.80 -5.20 -4.12
C PRO A 26 9.69 -4.90 -2.62
N ALA A 27 9.62 -3.62 -2.23
CA ALA A 27 9.43 -3.26 -0.83
C ALA A 27 8.06 -3.66 -0.30
N LEU A 28 7.02 -3.57 -1.12
CA LEU A 28 5.67 -4.01 -0.73
C LEU A 28 5.59 -5.51 -0.49
N ARG A 29 6.23 -6.34 -1.34
CA ARG A 29 6.34 -7.78 -1.15
C ARG A 29 7.01 -8.12 0.17
N ARG A 30 8.14 -7.45 0.43
CA ARG A 30 8.86 -7.61 1.69
C ARG A 30 7.99 -7.23 2.88
N PHE A 31 7.35 -6.06 2.83
CA PHE A 31 6.43 -5.60 3.87
C PHE A 31 5.32 -6.63 4.13
N ALA A 32 4.64 -7.11 3.09
CA ALA A 32 3.57 -8.10 3.23
C ALA A 32 4.07 -9.41 3.87
N SER A 33 5.30 -9.84 3.56
CA SER A 33 5.89 -11.07 4.12
C SER A 33 6.36 -10.93 5.59
N GLU A 34 6.64 -9.71 6.05
CA GLU A 34 7.26 -9.46 7.36
C GLU A 34 6.27 -8.90 8.39
N VAL A 35 5.24 -8.15 7.95
CA VAL A 35 4.43 -7.31 8.85
C VAL A 35 3.71 -8.10 9.94
N GLY A 36 3.25 -9.32 9.65
CA GLY A 36 2.58 -10.17 10.65
C GLY A 36 3.51 -10.59 11.81
N ALA A 37 4.82 -10.65 11.57
CA ALA A 37 5.82 -11.06 12.54
C ALA A 37 6.44 -9.89 13.34
N TRP A 38 6.10 -8.64 13.00
CA TRP A 38 6.67 -7.44 13.63
C TRP A 38 6.65 -7.44 15.16
N PRO A 39 5.57 -7.86 15.86
CA PRO A 39 5.58 -7.91 17.32
C PRO A 39 6.76 -8.64 17.97
N GLY A 40 7.29 -9.67 17.29
CA GLY A 40 8.43 -10.44 17.77
C GLY A 40 9.77 -10.00 17.19
N GLN A 41 9.78 -9.08 16.22
CA GLN A 41 10.97 -8.72 15.43
C GLN A 41 11.39 -7.25 15.58
N VAL A 42 10.46 -6.35 15.93
CA VAL A 42 10.75 -4.93 16.11
C VAL A 42 10.49 -4.49 17.54
N THR A 43 11.39 -3.64 18.06
CA THR A 43 11.35 -3.19 19.46
C THR A 43 10.12 -2.34 19.79
N ASP A 44 9.68 -1.49 18.86
CA ASP A 44 8.51 -0.61 19.05
C ASP A 44 7.46 -0.87 17.97
N TRP A 45 6.88 -2.07 18.00
CA TRP A 45 5.84 -2.49 17.06
C TRP A 45 4.61 -1.56 17.10
N ARG A 46 4.29 -0.99 18.27
CA ARG A 46 3.17 -0.06 18.45
C ARG A 46 3.40 1.20 17.64
N TRP A 47 4.57 1.82 17.82
CA TRP A 47 4.94 2.99 17.06
C TRP A 47 5.01 2.68 15.56
N CYS A 48 5.61 1.54 15.16
CA CYS A 48 5.66 1.14 13.75
C CYS A 48 4.26 1.02 13.13
N ALA A 49 3.33 0.35 13.80
CA ALA A 49 1.95 0.20 13.33
C ALA A 49 1.23 1.55 13.26
N ARG A 50 1.34 2.37 14.31
CA ARG A 50 0.76 3.72 14.39
C ARG A 50 1.29 4.62 13.27
N PHE A 51 2.61 4.61 13.06
CA PHE A 51 3.28 5.42 12.07
C PHE A 51 2.86 5.00 10.66
N ASN A 52 2.78 3.70 10.39
CA ASN A 52 2.39 3.17 9.10
C ASN A 52 0.93 3.57 8.75
N TYR A 53 -0.01 3.41 9.69
CA TYR A 53 -1.37 3.96 9.56
C TYR A 53 -1.36 5.46 9.21
N GLN A 54 -0.54 6.26 9.89
CA GLN A 54 -0.46 7.71 9.62
C GLN A 54 0.11 8.02 8.24
N VAL A 55 1.11 7.26 7.78
CA VAL A 55 1.66 7.40 6.42
C VAL A 55 0.57 7.10 5.40
N ILE A 56 -0.20 6.02 5.59
CA ILE A 56 -1.25 5.64 4.64
C ILE A 56 -2.40 6.67 4.61
N GLU A 57 -2.86 7.17 5.77
CA GLU A 57 -4.15 7.89 5.88
C GLU A 57 -4.08 9.36 6.32
N ARG A 58 -2.96 9.83 6.90
CA ARG A 58 -2.94 11.13 7.61
C ARG A 58 -1.90 12.12 7.06
N ARG A 59 -0.76 11.65 6.53
CA ARG A 59 0.40 12.51 6.21
C ARG A 59 0.47 12.99 4.76
N GLY A 60 -0.64 13.51 4.24
CA GLY A 60 -0.65 14.16 2.91
C GLY A 60 -0.66 13.20 1.72
N THR A 61 -0.90 11.91 1.95
CA THR A 61 -1.19 10.93 0.88
C THR A 61 -2.59 11.09 0.29
N GLY A 62 -3.49 11.81 0.97
CA GLY A 62 -4.89 11.90 0.58
C GLY A 62 -5.72 10.65 0.93
N GLY A 63 -5.19 9.76 1.77
CA GLY A 63 -5.80 8.47 2.14
C GLY A 63 -5.45 7.35 1.16
N GLY A 64 -5.78 6.10 1.48
CA GLY A 64 -5.64 4.93 0.58
C GLY A 64 -4.29 4.83 -0.12
N ASN A 65 -3.22 5.30 0.55
CA ASN A 65 -1.87 5.44 0.01
C ASN A 65 -1.82 6.14 -1.37
N PHE A 66 -2.49 7.29 -1.53
CA PHE A 66 -2.53 8.12 -2.74
C PHE A 66 -3.38 7.56 -3.90
N ARG A 67 -3.87 6.33 -3.78
CA ARG A 67 -4.56 5.63 -4.89
C ARG A 67 -5.89 6.22 -5.29
N ALA A 68 -6.64 6.76 -4.33
CA ALA A 68 -7.87 7.47 -4.65
C ALA A 68 -7.63 8.65 -5.61
N MET A 69 -6.57 9.44 -5.38
CA MET A 69 -6.23 10.56 -6.24
C MET A 69 -5.67 10.09 -7.58
N TYR A 70 -4.80 9.08 -7.58
CA TYR A 70 -4.23 8.53 -8.81
C TYR A 70 -5.31 7.90 -9.70
N GLY A 71 -6.30 7.20 -9.13
CA GLY A 71 -7.43 6.64 -9.86
C GLY A 71 -8.28 7.71 -10.56
N ARG A 72 -8.53 8.85 -9.90
CA ARG A 72 -9.23 10.00 -10.54
C ARG A 72 -8.44 10.53 -11.73
N PHE A 73 -7.13 10.72 -11.57
CA PHE A 73 -6.25 11.11 -12.66
C PHE A 73 -6.30 10.12 -13.84
N LEU A 74 -6.22 8.81 -13.57
CA LEU A 74 -6.32 7.77 -14.59
C LEU A 74 -7.64 7.85 -15.36
N ALA A 75 -8.76 8.07 -14.67
CA ALA A 75 -10.06 8.24 -15.31
C ALA A 75 -10.10 9.48 -16.22
N GLU A 76 -9.57 10.61 -15.77
CA GLU A 76 -9.50 11.88 -16.54
C GLU A 76 -8.71 11.73 -17.84
N VAL A 77 -7.66 10.90 -17.85
CA VAL A 77 -6.85 10.63 -19.05
C VAL A 77 -7.36 9.43 -19.88
N GLY A 78 -8.57 8.93 -19.59
CA GLY A 78 -9.24 7.88 -20.36
C GLY A 78 -8.83 6.44 -20.02
N ARG A 79 -8.14 6.21 -18.89
CA ARG A 79 -7.70 4.88 -18.41
C ARG A 79 -8.70 4.32 -17.39
N VAL A 80 -9.97 4.20 -17.79
CA VAL A 80 -11.09 3.87 -16.88
C VAL A 80 -10.91 2.53 -16.18
N GLN A 81 -10.42 1.50 -16.87
CA GLN A 81 -10.19 0.18 -16.27
C GLN A 81 -9.11 0.23 -15.19
N GLN A 82 -7.98 0.90 -15.46
CA GLN A 82 -6.91 1.08 -14.48
C GLN A 82 -7.34 1.99 -13.32
N ALA A 83 -8.23 2.95 -13.57
CA ALA A 83 -8.82 3.77 -12.50
C ALA A 83 -9.63 2.93 -11.51
N LEU A 84 -10.37 1.91 -11.98
CA LEU A 84 -11.10 0.99 -11.11
C LEU A 84 -10.14 0.12 -10.27
N LEU A 85 -9.05 -0.38 -10.87
CA LEU A 85 -8.01 -1.10 -10.14
C LEU A 85 -7.34 -0.22 -9.06
N ALA A 86 -7.11 1.06 -9.36
CA ALA A 86 -6.61 2.03 -8.39
C ALA A 86 -7.61 2.31 -7.26
N ALA A 87 -8.91 2.36 -7.56
CA ALA A 87 -9.94 2.51 -6.53
C ALA A 87 -10.01 1.28 -5.59
N GLU A 88 -9.89 0.07 -6.15
CA GLU A 88 -9.81 -1.18 -5.38
C GLU A 88 -8.58 -1.17 -4.46
N ALA A 89 -7.39 -0.92 -5.00
CA ALA A 89 -6.15 -0.82 -4.22
C ALA A 89 -6.27 0.25 -3.12
N SER A 90 -6.90 1.39 -3.42
CA SER A 90 -7.16 2.45 -2.44
C SER A 90 -7.97 1.96 -1.25
N ALA A 91 -9.04 1.19 -1.50
CA ALA A 91 -9.90 0.69 -0.43
C ALA A 91 -9.15 -0.30 0.47
N LEU A 92 -8.34 -1.18 -0.14
CA LEU A 92 -7.55 -2.17 0.59
C LEU A 92 -6.46 -1.51 1.44
N TRP A 93 -5.80 -0.46 0.94
CA TRP A 93 -4.88 0.34 1.76
C TRP A 93 -5.56 0.95 2.98
N THR A 94 -6.79 1.44 2.83
CA THR A 94 -7.56 1.98 3.97
C THR A 94 -7.92 0.89 4.98
N VAL A 95 -8.26 -0.32 4.53
CA VAL A 95 -8.49 -1.48 5.42
C VAL A 95 -7.23 -1.81 6.21
N LEU A 96 -6.08 -1.97 5.52
CA LEU A 96 -4.79 -2.22 6.17
C LEU A 96 -4.46 -1.12 7.19
N ALA A 97 -4.68 0.15 6.86
CA ALA A 97 -4.44 1.25 7.77
C ALA A 97 -5.33 1.20 9.02
N ALA A 98 -6.59 0.79 8.88
CA ALA A 98 -7.49 0.60 10.00
C ALA A 98 -7.03 -0.55 10.92
N ASP A 99 -6.59 -1.68 10.35
CA ASP A 99 -6.05 -2.80 11.11
C ASP A 99 -4.74 -2.44 11.82
N LEU A 100 -3.84 -1.72 11.16
CA LEU A 100 -2.60 -1.20 11.78
C LEU A 100 -2.91 -0.24 12.92
N PHE A 101 -3.91 0.64 12.75
CA PHE A 101 -4.34 1.53 13.82
C PHE A 101 -4.86 0.71 15.01
N ALA A 102 -5.80 -0.21 14.78
CA ALA A 102 -6.35 -1.06 15.83
C ALA A 102 -5.27 -1.86 16.57
N ALA A 103 -4.31 -2.45 15.83
CA ALA A 103 -3.17 -3.14 16.41
C ALA A 103 -2.33 -2.21 17.29
N SER A 104 -2.07 -0.97 16.84
CA SER A 104 -1.26 0.00 17.58
C SER A 104 -1.86 0.48 18.91
N GLU A 105 -3.19 0.39 19.06
CA GLU A 105 -3.90 0.82 20.26
C GLU A 105 -3.87 -0.24 21.37
N ALA A 106 -3.59 -1.50 21.04
CA ALA A 106 -3.52 -2.60 22.02
C ALA A 106 -2.31 -2.47 22.96
N GLU A 107 -2.50 -2.79 24.25
CA GLU A 107 -1.41 -2.80 25.26
C GLU A 107 -0.33 -3.83 24.96
N GLU A 108 -0.77 -5.03 24.58
CA GLU A 108 0.06 -6.17 24.22
C GLU A 108 -0.22 -6.61 22.78
N PRO A 109 0.71 -7.26 22.08
CA PRO A 109 0.49 -7.68 20.72
C PRO A 109 -0.53 -8.82 20.65
N ASP A 110 -1.70 -8.55 20.10
CA ASP A 110 -2.74 -9.55 19.83
C ASP A 110 -2.43 -10.35 18.55
N PRO A 111 -2.14 -11.67 18.64
CA PRO A 111 -1.86 -12.48 17.46
C PRO A 111 -2.99 -12.48 16.42
N ALA A 112 -4.25 -12.31 16.83
CA ALA A 112 -5.37 -12.25 15.90
C ALA A 112 -5.40 -10.93 15.12
N ALA A 113 -5.09 -9.80 15.77
CA ALA A 113 -4.95 -8.51 15.11
C ALA A 113 -3.81 -8.53 14.08
N TRP A 114 -2.65 -9.08 14.43
CA TRP A 114 -1.50 -9.13 13.52
C TRP A 114 -1.70 -10.08 12.33
N ARG A 115 -2.47 -11.15 12.48
CA ARG A 115 -2.92 -11.96 11.33
C ARG A 115 -3.85 -11.19 10.38
N ARG A 116 -4.68 -10.28 10.89
CA ARG A 116 -5.50 -9.41 10.02
C ARG A 116 -4.63 -8.42 9.26
N VAL A 117 -3.67 -7.79 9.94
CA VAL A 117 -2.69 -6.89 9.30
C VAL A 117 -1.92 -7.62 8.18
N GLU A 118 -1.44 -8.84 8.44
CA GLU A 118 -0.76 -9.68 7.44
C GLU A 118 -1.67 -9.98 6.23
N SER A 119 -2.90 -10.44 6.48
CA SER A 119 -3.88 -10.71 5.42
C SER A 119 -4.17 -9.47 4.58
N ALA A 120 -4.44 -8.33 5.23
CA ALA A 120 -4.72 -7.07 4.55
C ALA A 120 -3.51 -6.56 3.74
N ALA A 121 -2.28 -6.76 4.24
CA ALA A 121 -1.07 -6.43 3.50
C ALA A 121 -0.87 -7.31 2.26
N GLY A 122 -1.23 -8.60 2.35
CA GLY A 122 -1.27 -9.51 1.20
C GLY A 122 -2.28 -9.07 0.14
N GLU A 123 -3.51 -8.73 0.55
CA GLU A 123 -4.54 -8.24 -0.37
C GLU A 123 -4.12 -6.92 -1.06
N VAL A 124 -3.48 -6.01 -0.32
CA VAL A 124 -2.90 -4.79 -0.86
C VAL A 124 -1.82 -5.12 -1.91
N LEU A 125 -0.90 -6.04 -1.60
CA LEU A 125 0.14 -6.47 -2.55
C LEU A 125 -0.49 -6.99 -3.85
N ASP A 126 -1.45 -7.90 -3.76
CA ASP A 126 -2.09 -8.49 -4.93
C ASP A 126 -2.78 -7.42 -5.79
N ALA A 127 -3.48 -6.45 -5.17
CA ALA A 127 -4.14 -5.36 -5.88
C ALA A 127 -3.14 -4.40 -6.54
N GLU A 128 -2.05 -4.09 -5.85
CA GLU A 128 -0.97 -3.26 -6.35
C GLU A 128 -0.26 -3.91 -7.54
N GLU A 129 0.05 -5.21 -7.47
CA GLU A 129 0.64 -5.94 -8.59
C GLU A 129 -0.27 -5.95 -9.82
N ARG A 130 -1.57 -6.20 -9.64
CA ARG A 130 -2.57 -6.13 -10.74
C ARG A 130 -2.60 -4.75 -11.38
N LEU A 131 -2.66 -3.69 -10.56
CA LEU A 131 -2.73 -2.32 -11.03
C LEU A 131 -1.49 -1.92 -11.83
N TRP A 132 -0.29 -2.16 -11.30
CA TRP A 132 0.94 -1.75 -11.96
C TRP A 132 1.29 -2.62 -13.16
N ALA A 133 0.86 -3.88 -13.20
CA ALA A 133 0.96 -4.68 -14.41
C ALA A 133 0.05 -4.15 -15.53
N ALA A 134 -1.14 -3.64 -15.20
CA ALA A 134 -2.09 -3.07 -16.17
C ALA A 134 -1.74 -1.65 -16.67
N LEU A 135 -0.71 -1.03 -16.10
CA LEU A 135 -0.21 0.31 -16.44
C LEU A 135 1.10 0.31 -17.22
N LEU A 136 1.74 -0.85 -17.35
CA LEU A 136 2.81 -1.09 -18.33
C LEU A 136 2.22 -1.21 -19.75
#